data_AF-A0A662RB91-F1
#
_entry.id   AF-A0A662RB91-F1
#
_cell.length_a   1.000
_cell.length_b   1.000
_cell.length_c   1.000
_cell.angle_alpha   90.00
_cell.angle_beta   90.00
_cell.angle_gamma   90.00
#
_symmetry.space_group_name_H-M   'P 1'
#
loop_
_entity.id
_entity.type
_entity.pdbx_description
1 polymer ?
#
loop_
_entity_poly.entity_id
_entity_poly.type
_entity_poly.pdbx_seq_one_letter_code
_entity_poly.pdbx_strand_id
1 'polypeptide(L)'
;MSRVSIALLYLTCALLICGVAGAADYGEDSGIDNITSLNCSTWSELLSNSDSTVTCNINVTSGVLNLSNAMIRMGGGYSISVQSGATMNITDDSTITRHDSGYYYFNYKSGSRGSMSASVIEYSDELHIATTNNITITGCTVRNNRNHGIHLSSTSGYVNITDCTINNTVDHHGIFIESSQ
;
A
#
# COMPACT_ATOMS: atom_id res chain seq x y z
N MET A 1 -30.01 -29.20 10.28
CA MET A 1 -30.08 -27.73 10.06
C MET A 1 -30.04 -27.11 11.44
N SER A 2 -28.92 -26.61 11.91
CA SER A 2 -28.52 -25.22 11.68
C SER A 2 -27.00 -25.10 11.80
N ARG A 3 -26.34 -24.67 10.71
CA ARG A 3 -24.93 -24.28 10.69
C ARG A 3 -24.89 -22.82 11.10
N VAL A 4 -24.76 -22.54 12.38
CA VAL A 4 -24.48 -21.20 12.89
C VAL A 4 -23.43 -21.35 14.00
N SER A 5 -22.44 -20.47 13.97
CA SER A 5 -21.39 -20.28 14.99
C SER A 5 -20.09 -21.08 14.88
N ILE A 6 -19.46 -21.11 13.70
CA ILE A 6 -18.01 -21.38 13.58
C ILE A 6 -17.24 -20.16 13.02
N ALA A 7 -17.92 -19.22 12.35
CA ALA A 7 -17.28 -18.05 11.76
C ALA A 7 -16.96 -16.90 12.74
N LEU A 8 -17.55 -16.90 13.96
CA LEU A 8 -17.31 -15.83 14.94
C LEU A 8 -16.15 -16.11 15.92
N LEU A 9 -15.59 -17.32 15.95
CA LEU A 9 -14.56 -17.67 16.95
C LEU A 9 -13.13 -17.29 16.55
N TYR A 10 -12.89 -16.97 15.27
CA TYR A 10 -11.57 -16.54 14.80
C TYR A 10 -11.34 -15.03 14.92
N LEU A 11 -12.38 -14.24 15.20
CA LEU A 11 -12.24 -12.78 15.29
C LEU A 11 -11.80 -12.30 16.69
N THR A 12 -11.86 -13.15 17.71
CA THR A 12 -11.63 -12.75 19.11
C THR A 12 -10.25 -13.12 19.67
N CYS A 13 -9.39 -13.81 18.93
CA CYS A 13 -8.06 -14.24 19.41
C CYS A 13 -6.85 -13.48 18.85
N ALA A 14 -7.04 -12.47 17.99
CA ALA A 14 -5.94 -11.68 17.43
C ALA A 14 -5.82 -10.24 17.95
N LEU A 15 -6.76 -9.76 18.78
CA LEU A 15 -6.79 -8.36 19.22
C LEU A 15 -6.73 -8.26 20.74
N LEU A 16 -5.54 -8.53 21.27
CA LEU A 16 -5.11 -8.04 22.57
C LEU A 16 -3.66 -7.51 22.44
N ILE A 17 -3.47 -6.60 21.49
CA ILE A 17 -2.45 -5.57 21.63
C ILE A 17 -3.21 -4.35 22.15
N CYS A 18 -3.09 -4.12 23.44
CA CYS A 18 -3.55 -2.91 24.09
C CYS A 18 -3.00 -1.69 23.33
N GLY A 19 -3.91 -0.79 22.94
CA GLY A 19 -3.61 0.30 22.03
C GLY A 19 -2.63 1.31 22.59
N VAL A 20 -1.87 1.89 21.68
CA VAL A 20 -1.63 3.34 21.60
C VAL A 20 -1.39 3.61 20.11
N ALA A 21 -1.96 4.68 19.57
CA ALA A 21 -1.42 5.28 18.35
C ALA A 21 0.08 5.53 18.62
N GLY A 22 0.93 4.72 18.00
CA GLY A 22 2.28 4.48 18.47
C GLY A 22 2.78 3.19 17.83
N ALA A 23 4.08 3.06 17.64
CA ALA A 23 4.60 2.12 16.67
C ALA A 23 4.21 0.65 16.90
N ALA A 24 3.94 -0.10 15.83
CA ALA A 24 3.53 -1.51 15.88
C ALA A 24 4.23 -2.36 14.81
N ASP A 25 4.60 -3.59 15.16
CA ASP A 25 5.22 -4.54 14.23
C ASP A 25 4.17 -5.59 13.80
N TYR A 26 3.96 -5.73 12.50
CA TYR A 26 3.02 -6.67 11.91
C TYR A 26 3.74 -7.70 11.02
N GLY A 27 3.62 -8.97 11.40
CA GLY A 27 4.01 -10.12 10.57
C GLY A 27 2.80 -10.85 9.99
N GLU A 28 3.01 -12.01 9.36
CA GLU A 28 1.95 -12.83 8.76
C GLU A 28 0.83 -13.20 9.76
N ASP A 29 1.20 -13.55 10.99
CA ASP A 29 0.24 -13.93 12.04
C ASP A 29 -0.72 -12.80 12.46
N SER A 30 -0.43 -11.54 12.08
CA SER A 30 -1.33 -10.42 12.36
C SER A 30 -2.57 -10.42 11.47
N GLY A 31 -2.52 -11.07 10.30
CA GLY A 31 -3.57 -11.04 9.28
C GLY A 31 -3.57 -9.80 8.37
N ILE A 32 -2.51 -8.98 8.40
CA ILE A 32 -2.33 -7.83 7.49
C ILE A 32 -2.05 -8.28 6.03
N ASP A 33 -1.63 -9.53 5.86
CA ASP A 33 -1.28 -10.14 4.58
C ASP A 33 -2.49 -10.46 3.70
N ASN A 34 -3.71 -10.34 4.23
CA ASN A 34 -4.95 -10.46 3.47
C ASN A 34 -6.02 -9.46 3.96
N ILE A 35 -6.01 -8.28 3.36
CA ILE A 35 -7.00 -7.23 3.61
C ILE A 35 -8.16 -7.39 2.63
N THR A 36 -9.35 -7.55 3.18
CA THR A 36 -10.61 -7.77 2.48
C THR A 36 -11.64 -6.72 2.89
N SER A 37 -12.79 -6.68 2.23
CA SER A 37 -13.92 -5.84 2.63
C SER A 37 -14.44 -6.10 4.06
N LEU A 38 -14.06 -7.22 4.70
CA LEU A 38 -14.46 -7.56 6.06
C LEU A 38 -13.54 -6.96 7.14
N ASN A 39 -12.28 -6.65 6.82
CA ASN A 39 -11.28 -6.20 7.79
C ASN A 39 -10.55 -4.91 7.37
N CYS A 40 -10.84 -4.34 6.19
CA CYS A 40 -10.14 -3.16 5.70
C CYS A 40 -10.37 -1.92 6.56
N SER A 41 -11.52 -1.78 7.23
CA SER A 41 -11.76 -0.69 8.18
C SER A 41 -10.86 -0.79 9.41
N THR A 42 -10.71 -2.00 9.96
CA THR A 42 -9.84 -2.26 11.11
C THR A 42 -8.39 -1.97 10.76
N TRP A 43 -7.90 -2.43 9.60
CA TRP A 43 -6.54 -2.13 9.17
C TRP A 43 -6.32 -0.65 8.83
N SER A 44 -7.31 0.03 8.25
CA SER A 44 -7.23 1.47 8.04
C SER A 44 -7.08 2.25 9.35
N GLU A 45 -7.80 1.83 10.40
CA GLU A 45 -7.72 2.43 11.73
C GLU A 45 -6.38 2.13 12.43
N LEU A 46 -5.91 0.89 12.38
CA LEU A 46 -4.65 0.49 13.00
C LEU A 46 -3.41 1.15 12.34
N LEU A 47 -3.43 1.29 11.02
CA LEU A 47 -2.28 1.78 10.26
C LEU A 47 -2.26 3.31 10.08
N SER A 48 -3.40 3.99 10.21
CA SER A 48 -3.45 5.45 10.13
C SER A 48 -2.97 6.10 11.42
N ASN A 49 -2.31 7.25 11.34
CA ASN A 49 -1.71 7.95 12.49
C ASN A 49 -0.74 7.07 13.31
N SER A 50 -0.16 6.05 12.69
CA SER A 50 0.74 5.10 13.34
C SER A 50 2.04 4.95 12.58
N ASP A 51 3.02 4.41 13.27
CA ASP A 51 4.37 4.17 12.77
C ASP A 51 4.62 2.66 12.78
N SER A 52 4.29 1.98 11.69
CA SER A 52 4.20 0.53 11.66
C SER A 52 5.36 -0.09 10.89
N THR A 53 5.98 -1.13 11.44
CA THR A 53 6.83 -2.04 10.67
C THR A 53 5.99 -3.19 10.15
N VAL A 54 6.15 -3.54 8.88
CA VAL A 54 5.44 -4.68 8.28
C VAL A 54 6.45 -5.62 7.64
N THR A 55 6.58 -6.82 8.19
CA THR A 55 7.55 -7.87 7.78
C THR A 55 6.86 -9.01 7.03
N CYS A 56 5.78 -8.70 6.34
CA CYS A 56 5.07 -9.60 5.45
C CYS A 56 4.46 -8.79 4.28
N ASN A 57 3.73 -9.47 3.39
CA ASN A 57 3.00 -8.76 2.34
C ASN A 57 1.82 -7.98 2.93
N ILE A 58 1.39 -6.92 2.24
CA ILE A 58 0.08 -6.30 2.41
C ILE A 58 -0.70 -6.54 1.13
N ASN A 59 -1.65 -7.49 1.14
CA ASN A 59 -2.49 -7.74 -0.02
C ASN A 59 -3.89 -7.15 0.21
N VAL A 60 -4.22 -6.07 -0.48
CA VAL A 60 -5.58 -5.54 -0.50
C VAL A 60 -6.35 -6.28 -1.59
N THR A 61 -7.08 -7.32 -1.20
CA THR A 61 -7.78 -8.23 -2.11
C THR A 61 -9.20 -7.79 -2.40
N SER A 62 -9.84 -7.06 -1.48
CA SER A 62 -11.12 -6.39 -1.66
C SER A 62 -11.32 -5.28 -0.63
N GLY A 63 -12.32 -4.42 -0.84
CA GLY A 63 -12.59 -3.29 0.06
C GLY A 63 -11.67 -2.10 -0.17
N VAL A 64 -11.57 -1.24 0.85
CA VAL A 64 -10.80 0.02 0.79
C VAL A 64 -9.87 0.09 1.99
N LEU A 65 -8.57 0.08 1.75
CA LEU A 65 -7.56 0.40 2.75
C LEU A 65 -7.19 1.88 2.65
N ASN A 66 -7.44 2.65 3.71
CA ASN A 66 -7.05 4.05 3.80
C ASN A 66 -5.89 4.20 4.77
N LEU A 67 -4.80 4.82 4.32
CA LEU A 67 -3.68 5.23 5.14
C LEU A 67 -3.65 6.76 5.17
N SER A 68 -3.79 7.34 6.36
CA SER A 68 -3.73 8.78 6.58
C SER A 68 -2.73 9.05 7.70
N ASN A 69 -1.79 9.97 7.48
CA ASN A 69 -0.71 10.30 8.43
C ASN A 69 0.00 9.04 8.97
N ALA A 70 0.23 8.06 8.09
CA ALA A 70 0.78 6.75 8.42
C ALA A 70 2.26 6.69 8.04
N MET A 71 3.10 6.10 8.89
CA MET A 71 4.46 5.70 8.53
C MET A 71 4.50 4.17 8.42
N ILE A 72 4.60 3.63 7.21
CA ILE A 72 4.67 2.19 6.96
C ILE A 72 6.08 1.82 6.52
N ARG A 73 6.78 1.03 7.34
CA ARG A 73 8.12 0.50 7.07
C ARG A 73 8.03 -0.95 6.62
N MET A 74 8.12 -1.17 5.31
CA MET A 74 8.06 -2.49 4.71
C MET A 74 9.41 -3.21 4.78
N GLY A 75 9.41 -4.48 5.19
CA GLY A 75 10.59 -5.34 5.08
C GLY A 75 10.99 -5.56 3.62
N GLY A 76 12.30 -5.70 3.38
CA GLY A 76 12.85 -5.94 2.05
C GLY A 76 12.33 -7.23 1.41
N GLY A 77 11.97 -7.18 0.14
CA GLY A 77 11.45 -8.32 -0.62
C GLY A 77 9.96 -8.60 -0.45
N TYR A 78 9.28 -7.96 0.52
CA TYR A 78 7.83 -8.02 0.64
C TYR A 78 7.14 -7.01 -0.28
N SER A 79 5.83 -7.18 -0.46
CA SER A 79 5.04 -6.37 -1.37
C SER A 79 3.81 -5.76 -0.73
N ILE A 80 3.48 -4.55 -1.16
CA ILE A 80 2.13 -3.98 -1.10
C ILE A 80 1.49 -4.25 -2.46
N SER A 81 0.37 -4.96 -2.48
CA SER A 81 -0.32 -5.34 -3.71
C SER A 81 -1.83 -5.07 -3.61
N VAL A 82 -2.31 -4.12 -4.41
CA VAL A 82 -3.73 -3.81 -4.56
C VAL A 82 -4.29 -4.62 -5.72
N GLN A 83 -5.20 -5.55 -5.42
CA GLN A 83 -5.76 -6.48 -6.40
C GLN A 83 -6.97 -5.89 -7.14
N SER A 84 -7.46 -6.61 -8.14
CA SER A 84 -8.65 -6.25 -8.90
C SER A 84 -9.86 -6.04 -7.98
N GLY A 85 -10.56 -4.93 -8.16
CA GLY A 85 -11.73 -4.56 -7.37
C GLY A 85 -11.42 -3.93 -6.00
N ALA A 86 -10.18 -3.99 -5.54
CA ALA A 86 -9.76 -3.38 -4.29
C ALA A 86 -9.29 -1.93 -4.48
N THR A 87 -9.29 -1.17 -3.39
CA THR A 87 -8.83 0.22 -3.35
C THR A 87 -7.82 0.42 -2.23
N MET A 88 -6.73 1.13 -2.51
CA MET A 88 -5.84 1.64 -1.48
C MET A 88 -5.68 3.15 -1.67
N ASN A 89 -5.84 3.91 -0.59
CA ASN A 89 -5.62 5.35 -0.58
C ASN A 89 -4.53 5.71 0.42
N ILE A 90 -3.68 6.67 0.06
CA ILE A 90 -2.57 7.14 0.89
C ILE A 90 -2.62 8.67 0.92
N THR A 91 -2.88 9.24 2.10
CA THR A 91 -3.17 10.67 2.26
C THR A 91 -2.46 11.26 3.47
N ASP A 92 -2.57 12.59 3.61
CA ASP A 92 -2.26 13.35 4.82
C ASP A 92 -0.86 13.08 5.40
N ASP A 93 0.19 13.36 4.65
CA ASP A 93 1.59 13.21 5.04
C ASP A 93 2.02 11.77 5.37
N SER A 94 1.29 10.77 4.85
CA SER A 94 1.72 9.38 4.96
C SER A 94 3.06 9.14 4.26
N THR A 95 3.88 8.26 4.83
CA THR A 95 5.14 7.77 4.27
C THR A 95 5.13 6.26 4.19
N ILE A 96 5.41 5.71 3.02
CA ILE A 96 5.75 4.29 2.86
C ILE A 96 7.23 4.21 2.51
N THR A 97 7.98 3.46 3.31
CA THR A 97 9.44 3.35 3.23
C THR A 97 9.89 1.92 3.55
N ARG A 98 11.19 1.65 3.41
CA ARG A 98 11.78 0.36 3.82
C ARG A 98 12.08 0.34 5.33
N HIS A 99 11.94 -0.83 5.94
CA HIS A 99 12.35 -1.10 7.32
C HIS A 99 13.85 -1.42 7.42
N ASP A 100 14.35 -2.20 6.48
CA ASP A 100 15.73 -2.70 6.45
C ASP A 100 16.49 -2.16 5.22
N SER A 101 17.58 -2.81 4.80
CA SER A 101 18.36 -2.37 3.63
C SER A 101 17.76 -2.77 2.28
N GLY A 102 16.80 -3.70 2.27
CA GLY A 102 16.15 -4.20 1.07
C GLY A 102 15.07 -3.25 0.55
N TYR A 103 14.75 -3.40 -0.74
CA TYR A 103 13.64 -2.70 -1.38
C TYR A 103 12.37 -3.54 -1.28
N TYR A 104 11.23 -2.91 -1.05
CA TYR A 104 9.91 -3.54 -1.12
C TYR A 104 9.25 -3.26 -2.47
N TYR A 105 8.23 -4.03 -2.82
CA TYR A 105 7.48 -3.83 -4.07
C TYR A 105 6.16 -3.13 -3.79
N PHE A 106 5.73 -2.19 -4.63
CA PHE A 106 4.43 -1.55 -4.50
C PHE A 106 3.67 -1.58 -5.84
N ASN A 107 2.58 -2.35 -5.87
CA ASN A 107 1.84 -2.65 -7.10
C ASN A 107 0.35 -2.31 -6.99
N TYR A 108 -0.13 -1.48 -7.92
CA TYR A 108 -1.54 -1.43 -8.30
C TYR A 108 -1.75 -2.35 -9.50
N LYS A 109 -2.45 -3.47 -9.32
CA LYS A 109 -2.66 -4.47 -10.39
C LYS A 109 -3.88 -4.16 -11.25
N SER A 110 -4.06 -4.94 -12.32
CA SER A 110 -5.20 -4.79 -13.23
C SER A 110 -6.53 -4.81 -12.48
N GLY A 111 -7.39 -3.82 -12.72
CA GLY A 111 -8.67 -3.65 -12.06
C GLY A 111 -8.63 -3.06 -10.64
N SER A 112 -7.45 -2.71 -10.09
CA SER A 112 -7.33 -2.01 -8.80
C SER A 112 -7.67 -0.52 -8.91
N ARG A 113 -7.93 0.15 -7.80
CA ARG A 113 -8.17 1.60 -7.71
C ARG A 113 -7.33 2.20 -6.59
N GLY A 114 -7.14 3.51 -6.62
CA GLY A 114 -6.44 4.20 -5.54
C GLY A 114 -6.18 5.67 -5.81
N SER A 115 -5.83 6.35 -4.73
CA SER A 115 -5.41 7.75 -4.75
C SER A 115 -4.25 7.95 -3.78
N MET A 116 -3.28 8.74 -4.19
CA MET A 116 -2.19 9.20 -3.33
C MET A 116 -2.18 10.72 -3.32
N SER A 117 -2.10 11.32 -2.13
CA SER A 117 -2.04 12.77 -2.01
C SER A 117 -1.15 13.21 -0.86
N ALA A 118 -0.31 14.22 -1.07
CA ALA A 118 0.52 14.82 -0.02
C ALA A 118 1.23 13.74 0.81
N SER A 119 1.98 12.86 0.16
CA SER A 119 2.55 11.66 0.80
C SER A 119 3.89 11.30 0.17
N VAL A 120 4.67 10.47 0.87
CA VAL A 120 6.01 10.05 0.45
C VAL A 120 6.03 8.55 0.16
N ILE A 121 6.53 8.17 -1.00
CA ILE A 121 6.89 6.78 -1.32
C ILE A 121 8.39 6.74 -1.57
N GLU A 122 9.11 5.93 -0.81
CA GLU A 122 10.56 5.89 -0.91
C GLU A 122 11.16 4.51 -0.68
N TYR A 123 12.32 4.27 -1.28
CA TYR A 123 13.05 3.02 -1.13
C TYR A 123 12.22 1.76 -1.45
N SER A 124 11.30 1.88 -2.42
CA SER A 124 10.70 0.73 -3.09
C SER A 124 11.54 0.33 -4.31
N ASP A 125 11.25 -0.83 -4.88
CA ASP A 125 11.81 -1.18 -6.19
C ASP A 125 11.35 -0.14 -7.23
N GLU A 126 10.04 0.11 -7.27
CA GLU A 126 9.36 1.20 -7.96
C GLU A 126 7.94 1.37 -7.40
N LEU A 127 7.25 2.46 -7.71
CA LEU A 127 5.78 2.54 -7.61
C LEU A 127 5.18 2.06 -8.94
N HIS A 128 4.73 0.81 -8.96
CA HIS A 128 4.23 0.17 -10.17
C HIS A 128 2.71 0.29 -10.28
N ILE A 129 2.25 0.86 -11.38
CA ILE A 129 0.84 1.10 -11.70
C ILE A 129 0.50 0.35 -12.99
N ALA A 130 -0.18 -0.79 -12.83
CA ALA A 130 -0.62 -1.65 -13.92
C ALA A 130 -2.12 -1.91 -13.84
N THR A 131 -2.91 -0.84 -13.78
CA THR A 131 -4.37 -0.92 -13.66
C THR A 131 -5.13 -0.37 -14.86
N THR A 132 -6.33 -0.92 -15.06
CA THR A 132 -7.30 -0.49 -16.06
C THR A 132 -8.28 0.57 -15.52
N ASN A 133 -8.23 0.88 -14.22
CA ASN A 133 -9.00 1.99 -13.64
C ASN A 133 -8.12 3.22 -13.43
N ASN A 134 -8.75 4.32 -13.03
CA ASN A 134 -8.06 5.56 -12.75
C ASN A 134 -7.25 5.48 -11.45
N ILE A 135 -6.08 6.11 -11.46
CA ILE A 135 -5.24 6.39 -10.29
C ILE A 135 -4.92 7.88 -10.27
N THR A 136 -4.98 8.50 -9.10
CA THR A 136 -4.57 9.90 -8.92
C THR A 136 -3.40 9.97 -7.96
N ILE A 137 -2.34 10.70 -8.32
CA ILE A 137 -1.17 10.95 -7.50
C ILE A 137 -0.94 12.46 -7.49
N THR A 138 -1.07 13.10 -6.34
CA THR A 138 -1.04 14.56 -6.25
C THR A 138 -0.21 15.07 -5.09
N GLY A 139 0.72 16.00 -5.33
CA GLY A 139 1.52 16.56 -4.24
C GLY A 139 2.42 15.54 -3.53
N CYS A 140 2.72 14.41 -4.18
CA CYS A 140 3.52 13.35 -3.58
C CYS A 140 5.01 13.55 -3.83
N THR A 141 5.84 12.99 -2.95
CA THR A 141 7.27 12.81 -3.21
C THR A 141 7.56 11.34 -3.44
N VAL A 142 8.17 11.00 -4.58
CA VAL A 142 8.59 9.63 -4.92
C VAL A 142 10.10 9.61 -5.10
N ARG A 143 10.83 8.87 -4.25
CA ARG A 143 12.29 9.00 -4.22
C ARG A 143 13.10 7.83 -3.70
N ASN A 144 14.37 7.79 -4.06
CA ASN A 144 15.32 6.75 -3.64
C ASN A 144 14.84 5.34 -4.00
N ASN A 145 14.05 5.19 -5.07
CA ASN A 145 13.61 3.89 -5.56
C ASN A 145 14.72 3.26 -6.40
N ARG A 146 14.80 1.93 -6.38
CA ARG A 146 15.86 1.19 -7.07
C ARG A 146 15.79 1.39 -8.58
N ASN A 147 14.61 1.19 -9.15
CA ASN A 147 14.37 1.23 -10.59
C ASN A 147 13.76 2.58 -11.00
N HIS A 148 12.51 2.59 -11.45
CA HIS A 148 11.78 3.80 -11.76
C HIS A 148 11.18 4.43 -10.50
N GLY A 149 10.93 5.74 -10.54
CA GLY A 149 10.15 6.40 -9.49
C GLY A 149 8.71 5.88 -9.55
N ILE A 150 8.05 6.17 -10.66
CA ILE A 150 6.71 5.69 -11.01
C ILE A 150 6.78 4.97 -12.35
N HIS A 151 6.31 3.73 -12.39
CA HIS A 151 6.25 2.91 -13.60
C HIS A 151 4.80 2.60 -13.97
N LEU A 152 4.39 3.00 -15.17
CA LEU A 152 3.08 2.67 -15.75
C LEU A 152 3.26 1.59 -16.81
N SER A 153 2.67 0.42 -16.58
CA SER A 153 2.66 -0.67 -17.55
C SER A 153 1.23 -1.19 -17.76
N SER A 154 0.85 -1.48 -19.00
CA SER A 154 -0.47 -2.02 -19.35
C SER A 154 -1.65 -1.23 -18.76
N THR A 155 -1.51 0.10 -18.69
CA THR A 155 -2.57 0.98 -18.16
C THR A 155 -3.61 1.26 -19.24
N SER A 156 -4.90 1.28 -18.87
CA SER A 156 -5.99 1.72 -19.77
C SER A 156 -6.99 2.66 -19.08
N GLY A 157 -6.72 3.00 -17.82
CA GLY A 157 -7.43 4.04 -17.07
C GLY A 157 -6.56 5.29 -16.97
N TYR A 158 -7.16 6.41 -16.58
CA TYR A 158 -6.42 7.66 -16.43
C TYR A 158 -5.52 7.62 -15.20
N VAL A 159 -4.20 7.74 -15.41
CA VAL A 159 -3.23 7.92 -14.33
C VAL A 159 -2.81 9.40 -14.31
N ASN A 160 -3.37 10.16 -13.37
CA ASN A 160 -3.08 11.59 -13.22
C ASN A 160 -1.97 11.78 -12.19
N ILE A 161 -0.86 12.39 -12.59
CA ILE A 161 0.27 12.73 -11.71
C ILE A 161 0.39 14.25 -11.73
N THR A 162 0.20 14.91 -10.59
CA THR A 162 0.10 16.38 -10.50
C THR A 162 0.87 16.90 -9.30
N ASP A 163 1.64 17.96 -9.47
CA ASP A 163 2.40 18.60 -8.38
C ASP A 163 3.31 17.65 -7.57
N CYS A 164 3.79 16.57 -8.20
CA CYS A 164 4.66 15.60 -7.55
C CYS A 164 6.14 15.97 -7.71
N THR A 165 6.93 15.69 -6.67
CA THR A 165 8.39 15.72 -6.72
C THR A 165 8.92 14.29 -6.91
N ILE A 166 9.74 14.08 -7.94
CA ILE A 166 10.32 12.76 -8.22
C ILE A 166 11.84 12.93 -8.33
N ASN A 167 12.59 12.38 -7.38
CA ASN A 167 14.04 12.53 -7.31
C ASN A 167 14.75 11.24 -6.86
N ASN A 168 16.03 11.09 -7.22
CA ASN A 168 16.86 9.95 -6.83
C ASN A 168 16.28 8.59 -7.23
N THR A 169 16.12 8.35 -8.53
CA THR A 169 16.03 6.99 -9.07
C THR A 169 17.45 6.51 -9.31
N VAL A 170 17.85 5.38 -8.70
CA VAL A 170 19.27 4.98 -8.67
C VAL A 170 19.73 4.57 -10.06
N ASP A 171 18.89 3.84 -10.79
CA ASP A 171 19.30 3.19 -12.03
C ASP A 171 18.50 3.66 -13.28
N HIS A 172 17.33 4.30 -13.13
CA HIS A 172 16.41 4.55 -14.27
C HIS A 172 15.64 5.89 -14.22
N HIS A 173 14.56 6.00 -15.01
CA HIS A 173 13.72 7.20 -15.16
C HIS A 173 12.86 7.51 -13.93
N GLY A 174 12.61 8.80 -13.67
CA GLY A 174 11.66 9.25 -12.64
C GLY A 174 10.23 8.76 -12.90
N ILE A 175 9.71 8.99 -14.11
CA ILE A 175 8.46 8.42 -14.60
C ILE A 175 8.77 7.62 -15.86
N PHE A 176 8.36 6.35 -15.89
CA PHE A 176 8.45 5.50 -17.08
C PHE A 176 7.06 5.01 -17.46
N ILE A 177 6.68 5.24 -18.72
CA ILE A 177 5.42 4.75 -19.29
C ILE A 177 5.81 3.72 -20.33
N GLU A 178 5.74 2.45 -19.96
CA GLU A 178 6.02 1.33 -20.87
C GLU A 178 4.85 1.11 -21.83
N SER A 179 3.62 1.13 -21.30
CA SER A 179 2.41 0.99 -22.11
C SER A 179 1.19 1.63 -21.44
N SER A 180 0.47 2.43 -22.23
CA SER A 180 -0.78 3.11 -21.86
C SER A 180 -1.70 3.17 -23.08
N GLN A 181 -2.97 2.82 -22.91
CA GLN A 181 -4.00 2.74 -23.96
C GLN A 181 -5.12 3.76 -23.74
#